data_AF-A0AAJ1B0Z9-F1
#
_entry.id   AF-A0AAJ1B0Z9-F1
#
_cell.length_a   1.000
_cell.length_b   1.000
_cell.length_c   1.000
_cell.angle_alpha   90.00
_cell.angle_beta   90.00
_cell.angle_gamma   90.00
#
_symmetry.space_group_name_H-M   'P 1'
#
loop_
_entity.id
_entity.type
_entity.pdbx_description
1 polymer ?
#
loop_
_entity_poly.entity_id
_entity_poly.type
_entity_poly.pdbx_seq_one_letter_code
_entity_poly.pdbx_strand_id
1 'polypeptide(L)' 'EGADMMELEKYTLGSLRRAVLEGDADTGSLMAGQVVGMINEIRPLKVIIKELFDDCDKTFKKIESEF' A
#
# COMPACT_ATOMS: atom_id res chain seq x y z
N GLU A 1 -0.05 -13.79 -30.81
CA GLU A 1 -0.93 -14.68 -30.02
C GLU A 1 -0.68 -14.40 -28.55
N GLY A 2 -1.74 -14.33 -27.74
CA GLY A 2 -1.63 -14.21 -26.28
C GLY A 2 -1.55 -15.58 -25.62
N ALA A 3 -1.07 -15.63 -24.38
CA ALA A 3 -1.11 -16.84 -23.58
C ALA A 3 -2.56 -17.25 -23.28
N ASP A 4 -2.81 -18.55 -23.16
CA ASP A 4 -4.10 -19.09 -22.74
C ASP A 4 -4.43 -18.69 -21.28
N MET A 5 -5.72 -18.60 -20.94
CA MET A 5 -6.15 -18.14 -19.61
C MET A 5 -5.61 -19.05 -18.48
N MET A 6 -5.57 -20.37 -18.70
CA MET A 6 -5.01 -21.30 -17.71
C MET A 6 -3.51 -21.12 -17.51
N GLU A 7 -2.78 -20.76 -18.56
CA GLU A 7 -1.35 -20.47 -18.45
C GLU A 7 -1.14 -19.17 -17.65
N LEU A 8 -1.98 -18.15 -17.83
CA LEU A 8 -1.93 -16.90 -17.06
C LEU A 8 -2.24 -17.10 -15.57
N GLU A 9 -3.19 -17.98 -15.24
CA GLU A 9 -3.52 -18.31 -13.84
C GLU A 9 -2.34 -18.93 -13.09
N LYS A 10 -1.52 -19.76 -13.75
CA LYS A 10 -0.33 -20.37 -13.12
C LYS A 10 0.66 -19.33 -12.60
N TYR A 11 0.78 -18.17 -13.27
CA TYR A 11 1.69 -17.10 -12.83
C TYR A 11 1.18 -16.36 -11.59
N THR A 12 -0.14 -16.16 -11.51
CA THR A 12 -0.76 -15.38 -10.44
C THR A 12 -1.12 -16.23 -9.22
N LEU A 13 -1.29 -17.54 -9.38
CA LEU A 13 -1.64 -18.46 -8.30
C LEU A 13 -0.58 -18.43 -7.19
N GLY A 14 -1.02 -18.07 -5.99
CA GLY A 14 -0.16 -17.97 -4.80
C GLY A 14 0.86 -16.82 -4.82
N SER A 15 0.88 -15.98 -5.86
CA SER A 15 1.86 -14.90 -6.03
C SER A 15 1.84 -13.88 -4.89
N LEU A 16 0.64 -13.52 -4.39
CA LEU A 16 0.50 -12.62 -3.23
C LEU A 16 1.14 -13.23 -1.97
N ARG A 17 0.92 -14.53 -1.73
CA ARG A 17 1.48 -15.21 -0.55
C ARG A 17 3.01 -15.22 -0.60
N ARG A 18 3.60 -15.49 -1.77
CA ARG A 18 5.07 -15.46 -1.94
C ARG A 18 5.64 -14.06 -1.66
N ALA A 19 5.02 -13.01 -2.19
CA ALA A 19 5.45 -11.64 -1.91
C ALA A 19 5.36 -11.29 -0.41
N VAL A 20 4.24 -11.62 0.23
CA VAL A 20 3.96 -11.17 1.61
C VAL A 20 4.69 -12.00 2.67
N LEU A 21 4.76 -13.32 2.52
CA LEU A 21 5.32 -14.22 3.54
C LEU A 21 6.76 -14.63 3.26
N GLU A 22 7.13 -14.76 1.98
CA GLU A 22 8.45 -15.27 1.56
C GLU A 22 9.38 -14.15 1.09
N GLY A 23 8.87 -12.92 0.92
CA GLY A 23 9.66 -11.77 0.49
C GLY A 23 10.00 -11.76 -1.00
N ASP A 24 9.30 -12.53 -1.83
CA ASP A 24 9.47 -12.58 -3.29
C ASP A 24 8.92 -11.30 -3.94
N ALA A 25 9.76 -10.27 -4.00
CA ALA A 25 9.42 -8.97 -4.59
C ALA A 25 9.56 -8.94 -6.13
N ASP A 26 10.24 -9.93 -6.72
CA ASP A 26 10.53 -9.96 -8.16
C ASP A 26 9.42 -10.66 -8.96
N THR A 27 8.91 -11.79 -8.45
CA THR A 27 7.92 -12.64 -9.14
C THR A 27 6.62 -12.84 -8.36
N GLY A 28 6.60 -12.38 -7.11
CA GLY A 28 5.39 -12.31 -6.29
C GLY A 28 4.54 -11.09 -6.63
N SER A 29 3.28 -11.11 -6.19
CA SER A 29 2.39 -9.96 -6.34
C SER A 29 2.55 -9.00 -5.16
N LEU A 30 3.45 -8.03 -5.29
CA LEU A 30 3.65 -6.97 -4.30
C LEU A 30 2.58 -5.87 -4.48
N MET A 31 1.45 -6.04 -3.78
CA MET A 31 0.31 -5.13 -3.92
C MET A 31 0.47 -3.89 -3.02
N ALA A 32 0.51 -2.70 -3.62
CA ALA A 32 0.48 -1.41 -2.93
C ALA A 32 -0.27 -0.37 -3.75
N GLY A 33 -0.90 0.61 -3.08
CA GLY A 33 -1.53 1.76 -3.73
C GLY A 33 -0.52 2.83 -4.13
N GLN A 34 -0.92 3.79 -4.97
CA GLN A 34 -0.03 4.84 -5.49
C GLN A 34 0.63 5.70 -4.40
N VAL A 35 -0.02 5.87 -3.24
CA VAL A 35 0.49 6.62 -2.09
C VAL A 35 1.75 5.98 -1.47
N VAL A 36 2.10 4.73 -1.82
CA VAL A 36 3.26 4.02 -1.28
C VAL A 36 4.57 4.79 -1.45
N GLY A 37 4.71 5.59 -2.52
CA GLY A 37 5.89 6.43 -2.75
C GLY A 37 6.09 7.55 -1.72
N MET A 38 5.07 7.84 -0.90
CA MET A 38 5.14 8.81 0.20
C MET A 38 5.55 8.19 1.54
N ILE A 39 5.65 6.86 1.62
CA ILE A 39 5.98 6.14 2.85
C ILE A 39 7.50 6.01 2.98
N ASN A 40 8.08 6.75 3.93
CA ASN A 40 9.55 6.82 4.12
C ASN A 40 10.05 6.04 5.35
N GLU A 41 9.15 5.52 6.18
CA GLU A 41 9.50 4.88 7.45
C GLU A 41 8.48 3.83 7.87
N ILE A 42 8.95 2.83 8.62
CA ILE A 42 8.11 1.84 9.29
C ILE A 42 7.76 2.39 10.67
N ARG A 43 6.45 2.43 10.99
CA ARG A 43 5.96 3.02 12.23
C ARG A 43 4.98 2.13 12.98
N PRO A 44 4.86 2.27 14.31
CA PRO A 44 3.81 1.60 15.08
C PRO A 44 2.42 2.05 14.62
N LEU A 45 1.46 1.11 14.59
CA LEU A 45 0.07 1.38 14.20
C LEU A 45 -0.55 2.56 14.98
N LYS A 46 -0.30 2.62 16.29
CA LYS A 46 -0.78 3.71 17.16
C LYS A 46 -0.32 5.09 16.68
N VAL A 47 0.93 5.19 16.20
CA VAL A 47 1.50 6.45 15.72
C VAL A 47 0.84 6.84 14.40
N ILE A 48 0.72 5.91 13.44
CA ILE A 48 0.10 6.14 12.13
C ILE A 48 -1.33 6.68 12.29
N ILE A 49 -2.15 6.02 13.12
CA ILE A 49 -3.54 6.43 13.32
C ILE A 49 -3.62 7.77 14.04
N LYS A 50 -2.80 7.99 15.07
CA LYS A 50 -2.80 9.26 15.81
C LYS A 50 -2.45 10.43 14.89
N GLU A 51 -1.37 10.31 14.13
CA GLU A 51 -0.91 11.37 13.23
C GLU A 51 -1.92 11.64 12.11
N LEU A 52 -2.57 10.61 11.57
CA LEU A 52 -3.64 10.78 10.57
C LEU A 52 -4.73 11.72 11.08
N PHE A 53 -5.24 11.51 12.30
CA PHE A 53 -6.27 12.37 12.88
C PHE A 53 -5.73 13.75 13.27
N ASP A 54 -4.53 13.81 13.86
CA ASP A 54 -3.89 15.08 14.24
C ASP A 54 -3.68 15.98 12.99
N ASP A 55 -3.31 15.40 11.85
CA ASP A 55 -3.08 16.13 10.60
C ASP A 55 -4.40 16.55 9.92
N CYS A 56 -5.45 15.73 10.02
CA CYS A 56 -6.81 16.14 9.64
C CYS A 56 -7.25 17.37 10.43
N ASP A 57 -7.12 17.35 11.76
CA ASP A 57 -7.52 18.46 12.63
C ASP A 57 -6.71 19.75 12.35
N LYS A 58 -5.39 19.62 12.15
CA LYS A 58 -4.53 20.75 11.76
C LYS A 58 -4.97 21.35 10.43
N THR A 59 -5.25 20.51 9.45
CA THR A 59 -5.67 20.95 8.11
C THR A 59 -7.02 21.63 8.17
N PHE A 60 -7.97 21.07 8.94
CA PHE A 60 -9.28 21.65 9.14
C PHE A 60 -9.21 23.05 9.76
N LYS A 61 -8.48 23.20 10.87
CA LYS A 61 -8.29 24.51 11.54
C LYS A 61 -7.60 25.54 10.65
N LYS A 62 -6.61 25.11 9.86
CA LYS A 62 -5.93 25.98 8.90
C LYS A 62 -6.93 26.54 7.89
N ILE A 63 -7.73 25.66 7.28
CA ILE A 63 -8.76 26.05 6.32
C ILE A 63 -9.78 26.98 6.98
N GLU A 64 -10.26 26.66 8.18
CA GLU A 64 -11.19 27.51 8.95
C GLU A 64 -10.64 28.92 9.19
N SER A 65 -9.33 29.06 9.47
CA SER A 65 -8.69 30.36 9.69
C SER A 65 -8.45 31.19 8.43
N GLU A 66 -8.55 30.56 7.25
CA GLU A 66 -8.39 31.22 5.94
C GLU A 66 -9.75 31.74 5.40
N PHE A 67 -10.86 31.44 6.09
CA PHE A 67 -12.20 31.96 5.82
C PHE A 67 -12.63 33.01 6.86
#